data_AF-A0A068EZU4-F1
#
_entry.id   AF-A0A068EZU4-F1
#
_cell.length_a   1.000
_cell.length_b   1.000
_cell.length_c   1.000
_cell.angle_alpha   90.00
_cell.angle_beta   90.00
_cell.angle_gamma   90.00
#
_symmetry.space_group_name_H-M   'P 1'
#
loop_
_entity.id
_entity.type
_entity.pdbx_description
1 polymer ?
#
loop_
_entity_poly.entity_id
_entity_poly.type
_entity_poly.pdbx_seq_one_letter_code
_entity_poly.pdbx_strand_id
1 'polypeptide(L)'
;YIVVFSRSQTRLILNEAELILALAQEFQMRVVTVSMEDQTYPSIVRVISGASMLVSMHGAQLVTSLFLPRGAAVVELFPYAVSPEQYTPYKTLATLPGMDLQYV
;
A
#
# COMPACT_ATOMS: atom_id res chain seq x y z
N TYR A 1 -1.68 -9.69 7.61
CA TYR A 1 -1.94 -8.39 8.25
C TYR A 1 -1.87 -7.33 7.16
N ILE A 2 -2.52 -6.19 7.38
CA ILE A 2 -2.58 -5.11 6.39
C ILE A 2 -1.45 -4.13 6.70
N VAL A 3 -0.75 -3.67 5.67
CA VAL A 3 0.26 -2.61 5.78
C VAL A 3 -0.32 -1.33 5.20
N VAL A 4 -0.20 -0.23 5.94
CA VAL A 4 -0.56 1.12 5.48
C VAL A 4 0.70 1.96 5.41
N PHE A 5 0.99 2.56 4.26
CA PHE A 5 2.03 3.58 4.16
C PHE A 5 1.51 4.91 4.69
N SER A 6 2.11 5.39 5.77
CA SER A 6 1.94 6.75 6.27
C SER A 6 2.95 7.70 5.62
N ARG A 7 2.60 8.99 5.58
CA ARG A 7 3.41 10.08 5.05
C ARG A 7 3.17 11.30 5.93
N SER A 8 4.20 12.08 6.25
CA SER A 8 4.04 13.30 7.06
C SER A 8 4.05 14.60 6.25
N GLN A 9 4.58 14.59 5.02
CA GLN A 9 4.80 15.84 4.26
C GLN A 9 3.83 16.07 3.09
N THR A 10 3.64 15.09 2.22
CA THR A 10 2.89 15.24 0.96
C THR A 10 1.99 14.06 0.70
N ARG A 11 0.89 14.26 -0.04
CA ARG A 11 -0.08 13.20 -0.39
C ARG A 11 -0.53 12.45 0.87
N LEU A 12 -0.98 13.21 1.86
CA LEU A 12 -1.37 12.71 3.17
C LEU A 12 -2.71 11.97 3.08
N ILE A 13 -2.88 10.95 3.92
CA ILE A 13 -4.20 10.39 4.22
C ILE A 13 -4.74 11.19 5.42
N LEU A 14 -5.65 12.12 5.16
CA LEU A 14 -6.08 13.07 6.20
C LEU A 14 -6.78 12.40 7.39
N ASN A 15 -7.44 11.27 7.15
CA ASN A 15 -8.14 10.48 8.15
C ASN A 15 -7.47 9.11 8.41
N GLU A 16 -6.14 9.08 8.44
CA GLU A 16 -5.36 7.83 8.57
C GLU A 16 -5.80 6.96 9.75
N ALA A 17 -6.09 7.56 10.92
CA ALA A 17 -6.54 6.82 12.10
C ALA A 17 -7.89 6.11 11.87
N GLU A 18 -8.83 6.77 11.20
CA GLU A 18 -10.13 6.19 10.84
C GLU A 18 -9.97 5.07 9.82
N LEU A 19 -9.10 5.28 8.81
CA LEU A 19 -8.77 4.27 7.81
C LEU A 19 -8.17 3.02 8.47
N ILE A 20 -7.20 3.18 9.37
CA ILE A 20 -6.58 2.07 10.10
C ILE A 20 -7.63 1.31 10.91
N LEU A 21 -8.50 2.01 11.63
CA LEU A 21 -9.55 1.38 12.43
C LEU A 21 -10.53 0.62 11.54
N ALA A 22 -10.98 1.23 10.44
CA ALA A 22 -11.90 0.61 9.49
C ALA A 22 -11.29 -0.63 8.84
N LEU A 23 -10.04 -0.58 8.39
CA LEU A 23 -9.34 -1.74 7.84
C LEU A 23 -9.21 -2.88 8.86
N ALA A 24 -8.89 -2.55 10.12
CA ALA A 24 -8.77 -3.54 11.18
C ALA A 24 -10.11 -4.22 11.48
N GLN A 25 -11.19 -3.44 11.52
CA GLN A 25 -12.54 -3.94 11.82
C GLN A 25 -13.15 -4.72 10.65
N GLU A 26 -13.07 -4.18 9.43
CA GLU A 26 -13.71 -4.80 8.26
C GLU A 26 -13.07 -6.15 7.93
N PHE A 27 -11.73 -6.20 7.92
CA PHE A 27 -11.01 -7.41 7.54
C PHE A 27 -10.65 -8.32 8.73
N GLN A 28 -10.92 -7.89 9.98
CA GLN A 28 -10.51 -8.59 11.20
C GLN A 28 -9.00 -8.91 11.19
N MET A 29 -8.19 -7.98 10.68
CA MET A 29 -6.74 -8.12 10.58
C MET A 29 -6.01 -7.06 11.39
N ARG A 30 -4.87 -7.42 11.95
CA ARG A 30 -3.92 -6.42 12.45
C ARG A 30 -3.51 -5.49 11.31
N VAL A 31 -3.48 -4.19 11.58
CA VAL A 31 -2.96 -3.15 10.67
C VAL A 31 -1.60 -2.70 11.18
N VAL A 32 -0.64 -2.54 10.28
CA VAL A 32 0.73 -2.10 10.55
C VAL A 32 1.00 -0.87 9.72
N THR A 33 1.40 0.22 10.36
CA THR A 33 1.84 1.43 9.65
C THR A 33 3.33 1.35 9.36
N VAL A 34 3.71 1.82 8.17
CA VAL A 34 5.10 1.99 7.78
C VAL A 34 5.33 3.37 7.18
N SER A 35 6.53 3.91 7.34
CA SER A 35 6.90 5.25 6.87
C SER A 35 8.34 5.23 6.37
N MET A 36 8.55 5.71 5.13
CA MET A 36 9.90 5.88 4.57
C MET A 36 10.70 6.97 5.29
N GLU A 37 10.02 7.83 6.07
CA GLU A 37 10.62 8.92 6.82
C GLU A 37 11.17 8.42 8.16
N ASP A 38 10.54 7.38 8.74
CA ASP A 38 10.86 6.86 10.08
C ASP A 38 11.63 5.52 10.05
N GLN A 39 11.53 4.77 8.95
CA GLN A 39 12.05 3.41 8.86
C GLN A 39 12.95 3.22 7.65
N THR A 40 13.91 2.31 7.78
CA THR A 40 14.80 1.95 6.68
C THR A 40 14.07 1.11 5.63
N TYR A 41 14.45 1.27 4.37
CA TYR A 41 13.88 0.50 3.27
C TYR A 41 13.94 -1.03 3.47
N PRO A 42 15.07 -1.63 3.91
CA PRO A 42 15.11 -3.08 4.17
C PRO A 42 14.14 -3.53 5.28
N SER A 43 13.88 -2.68 6.28
CA SER A 43 12.90 -2.96 7.33
C SER A 43 11.48 -2.99 6.75
N ILE A 44 11.15 -2.00 5.93
CA ILE A 44 9.85 -1.89 5.27
C ILE A 44 9.62 -3.08 4.33
N VAL A 45 10.61 -3.44 3.51
CA VAL A 45 10.54 -4.64 2.65
C VAL A 45 10.25 -5.89 3.47
N ARG A 46 10.93 -6.07 4.61
CA ARG A 46 10.70 -7.20 5.51
C ARG A 46 9.26 -7.26 6.04
N VAL A 47 8.66 -6.12 6.35
CA VAL A 47 7.26 -6.02 6.78
C VAL A 47 6.31 -6.30 5.62
N ILE A 48 6.55 -5.73 4.45
CA ILE A 48 5.69 -5.91 3.27
C ILE A 48 5.70 -7.36 2.78
N SER A 49 6.84 -8.06 2.85
CA SER A 49 6.95 -9.46 2.44
C SER A 49 6.08 -10.44 3.24
N GLY A 50 5.55 -10.04 4.40
CA GLY A 50 4.59 -10.83 5.18
C GLY A 50 3.16 -10.28 5.16
N ALA A 51 2.89 -9.23 4.38
CA ALA A 51 1.60 -8.57 4.35
C ALA A 51 0.62 -9.28 3.40
N SER A 52 -0.66 -9.27 3.76
CA SER A 52 -1.74 -9.76 2.89
C SER A 52 -2.36 -8.64 2.05
N MET A 53 -2.10 -7.39 2.42
CA MET A 53 -2.57 -6.21 1.72
C MET A 53 -1.62 -5.04 1.98
N LEU A 54 -1.36 -4.24 0.94
CA LEU A 54 -0.68 -2.96 1.02
C LEU A 54 -1.63 -1.84 0.60
N VAL A 55 -1.88 -0.89 1.50
CA VAL A 55 -2.65 0.33 1.23
C VAL A 55 -1.68 1.50 1.22
N SER A 56 -1.67 2.27 0.13
CA SER A 56 -0.78 3.43 0.04
C SER A 56 -1.34 4.48 -0.90
N MET A 57 -1.02 5.73 -0.59
CA MET A 57 -1.12 6.83 -1.55
C MET A 57 -0.19 6.62 -2.75
N HIS A 58 -0.66 7.03 -3.92
CA HIS A 58 0.02 6.96 -5.20
C HIS A 58 1.40 7.62 -5.13
N GLY A 59 2.43 6.88 -5.56
CA GLY A 59 3.79 7.38 -5.68
C GLY A 59 4.84 6.28 -5.61
N ALA A 60 6.10 6.66 -5.86
CA ALA A 60 7.24 5.75 -6.02
C ALA A 60 7.31 4.59 -5.02
N GLN A 61 6.96 4.82 -3.74
CA GLN A 61 7.02 3.81 -2.68
C GLN A 61 6.14 2.58 -2.93
N LEU A 62 5.07 2.70 -3.73
CA LEU A 62 4.22 1.56 -4.12
C LEU A 62 4.97 0.53 -4.96
N VAL A 63 6.18 0.83 -5.46
CA VAL A 63 7.06 -0.18 -6.07
C VAL A 63 7.40 -1.32 -5.10
N THR A 64 7.31 -1.07 -3.79
CA THR A 64 7.50 -2.11 -2.78
C THR A 64 6.43 -3.21 -2.82
N SER A 65 5.31 -3.00 -3.53
CA SER A 65 4.36 -4.06 -3.86
C SER A 65 5.00 -5.25 -4.57
N LEU A 66 6.15 -5.08 -5.22
CA LEU A 66 6.97 -6.18 -5.77
C LEU A 66 7.30 -7.26 -4.74
N PHE A 67 7.38 -6.89 -3.46
CA PHE A 67 7.76 -7.81 -2.39
C PHE A 67 6.56 -8.46 -1.70
N LEU A 68 5.33 -8.13 -2.09
CA LEU A 68 4.14 -8.77 -1.54
C LEU A 68 4.10 -10.26 -1.93
N PRO A 69 3.57 -11.12 -1.06
CA PRO A 69 3.32 -12.51 -1.41
C PRO A 69 2.21 -12.60 -2.47
N ARG A 70 2.25 -13.68 -3.26
CA ARG A 70 1.21 -14.00 -4.24
C ARG A 70 -0.17 -14.10 -3.57
N GLY A 71 -1.19 -13.60 -4.24
CA GLY A 71 -2.56 -13.50 -3.73
C GLY A 71 -2.81 -12.31 -2.80
N ALA A 72 -1.79 -11.50 -2.47
CA ALA A 72 -1.98 -10.28 -1.69
C ALA A 72 -2.65 -9.17 -2.51
N ALA A 73 -3.27 -8.23 -1.81
CA ALA A 73 -3.91 -7.07 -2.42
C ALA A 73 -3.03 -5.81 -2.37
N VAL A 74 -3.14 -4.98 -3.39
CA VAL A 74 -2.63 -3.61 -3.43
C VAL A 74 -3.82 -2.69 -3.58
N VAL A 75 -4.03 -1.80 -2.62
CA VAL A 75 -5.03 -0.74 -2.68
C VAL A 75 -4.31 0.58 -2.92
N GLU A 76 -4.46 1.11 -4.12
CA GLU A 76 -3.81 2.36 -4.50
C GLU A 76 -4.74 3.55 -4.32
N LEU A 77 -4.38 4.45 -3.40
CA LEU A 77 -5.13 5.68 -3.15
C LEU A 77 -4.57 6.81 -4.01
N PHE A 78 -5.43 7.66 -4.56
CA PHE A 78 -5.01 8.80 -5.38
C PHE A 78 -5.30 10.13 -4.67
N PRO A 79 -4.43 11.15 -4.80
CA PRO A 79 -4.77 12.50 -4.36
C PRO A 79 -6.02 13.01 -5.06
N TYR A 80 -6.73 13.93 -4.41
CA TYR A 80 -7.91 14.55 -4.99
C TYR A 80 -7.63 15.13 -6.38
N ALA A 81 -8.57 14.92 -7.32
CA ALA A 81 -8.50 15.34 -8.71
C ALA A 81 -7.34 14.75 -9.54
N VAL A 82 -6.63 13.73 -9.05
CA VAL A 82 -5.70 12.94 -9.86
C VAL A 82 -6.45 11.76 -10.47
N SER A 83 -6.45 11.64 -11.80
CA SER A 83 -7.10 10.52 -12.48
C SER A 83 -6.30 9.22 -12.27
N PRO A 84 -6.93 8.13 -11.80
CA PRO A 84 -6.28 6.84 -11.63
C PRO A 84 -5.98 6.15 -12.98
N GLU A 85 -6.42 6.71 -14.11
CA GLU A 85 -6.20 6.10 -15.45
C GLU A 85 -5.00 6.69 -16.21
N GLN A 86 -4.50 7.86 -15.80
CA GLN A 86 -3.49 8.58 -16.57
C GLN A 86 -2.06 8.09 -16.32
N TYR A 87 -1.80 7.47 -15.17
CA TYR A 87 -0.49 6.94 -14.81
C TYR A 87 -0.63 5.72 -13.90
N THR A 88 -0.57 4.52 -14.49
CA THR A 88 -0.97 3.27 -13.83
C THR A 88 0.17 2.25 -13.69
N PRO A 89 1.40 2.63 -13.29
CA PRO A 89 2.53 1.71 -13.26
C PRO A 89 2.29 0.54 -12.29
N TYR A 90 1.59 0.76 -11.18
CA TYR A 90 1.36 -0.27 -10.17
C TYR A 90 0.23 -1.22 -10.53
N LYS A 91 -0.78 -0.74 -11.27
CA LYS A 91 -1.76 -1.60 -11.92
C LYS A 91 -1.07 -2.52 -12.92
N THR A 92 -0.20 -1.98 -13.77
CA THR A 92 0.59 -2.78 -14.71
C THR A 92 1.47 -3.79 -13.98
N LEU A 93 2.18 -3.35 -12.93
CA LEU A 93 3.01 -4.21 -12.08
C LEU A 93 2.22 -5.39 -11.53
N ALA A 94 1.04 -5.15 -10.94
CA ALA A 94 0.20 -6.20 -10.37
C ALA A 94 -0.22 -7.25 -11.42
N THR A 95 -0.36 -6.84 -12.68
CA THR A 95 -0.72 -7.72 -13.80
C THR A 95 0.45 -8.43 -14.48
N LEU A 96 1.71 -8.16 -14.08
CA LEU A 96 2.86 -8.84 -14.67
C LEU A 96 2.82 -10.35 -14.39
N PRO A 97 3.24 -11.20 -15.35
CA PRO A 97 3.27 -12.65 -15.15
C PRO A 97 4.04 -13.05 -13.89
N GLY A 98 3.40 -13.83 -13.03
CA GLY A 98 3.99 -14.33 -11.78
C GLY A 98 3.81 -13.44 -10.56
N MET A 99 3.34 -12.18 -10.71
CA MET A 99 3.06 -11.29 -9.59
C MET A 99 1.85 -11.74 -8.78
N ASP A 100 0.75 -12.10 -9.47
CA ASP A 100 -0.43 -12.69 -8.83
C ASP A 100 -1.02 -11.79 -7.72
N LEU A 101 -0.99 -10.47 -7.94
CA LEU A 101 -1.49 -9.47 -7.00
C LEU A 101 -2.89 -9.03 -7.39
N GLN A 102 -3.75 -8.84 -6.40
CA GLN A 102 -5.07 -8.22 -6.60
C GLN A 102 -4.91 -6.70 -6.51
N TYR A 103 -5.16 -6.00 -7.62
CA TYR A 103 -5.10 -4.53 -7.64
C TYR A 103 -6.51 -3.94 -7.52
N VAL A 104 -6.67 -3.00 -6.59
CA VAL A 104 -7.90 -2.25 -6.33
C VAL A 104 -7.62 -0.75 -6.43
#